data_AF-A0A134C811-F1
#
_entry.id   AF-A0A134C811-F1
#
_cell.length_a   1.000
_cell.length_b   1.000
_cell.length_c   1.000
_cell.angle_alpha   90.00
_cell.angle_beta   90.00
_cell.angle_gamma   90.00
#
_symmetry.space_group_name_H-M   'P 1'
#
loop_
_entity.id
_entity.type
_entity.pdbx_description
1 polymer ?
#
loop_
_entity_poly.entity_id
_entity_poly.type
_entity_poly.pdbx_seq_one_letter_code
_entity_poly.pdbx_strand_id
1 'polypeptide(L)' 'MGDKPSDVQAAEAIGMRAYPFEEENLMTFLTPIFAWEEGRKLLGL' A
#
# COMPACT_ATOMS: atom_id res chain seq x y z
N MET A 1 -1.82 -1.65 -5.43
CA MET A 1 -2.04 -2.97 -4.80
C MET A 1 -3.10 -3.69 -5.61
N GLY A 2 -3.05 -5.01 -5.68
CA GLY A 2 -4.06 -5.81 -6.36
C GLY A 2 -4.05 -7.24 -5.85
N ASP A 3 -5.22 -7.85 -5.74
CA ASP A 3 -5.42 -9.21 -5.23
C ASP A 3 -5.12 -10.28 -6.29
N LYS A 4 -5.09 -9.89 -7.57
CA LYS A 4 -4.75 -10.80 -8.66
C LYS A 4 -3.38 -10.48 -9.26
N PRO A 5 -2.66 -11.50 -9.76
CA PRO A 5 -1.43 -11.28 -10.51
C PRO A 5 -1.60 -10.33 -11.72
N SER A 6 -2.77 -10.33 -12.36
CA SER A 6 -3.09 -9.44 -13.48
C SER A 6 -3.11 -7.96 -13.09
N ASP A 7 -3.51 -7.63 -11.87
CA ASP A 7 -3.62 -6.25 -11.40
C ASP A 7 -2.23 -5.66 -11.15
N VAL A 8 -1.33 -6.49 -10.61
CA VAL A 8 0.09 -6.15 -10.44
C VAL A 8 0.75 -5.95 -11.80
N GLN A 9 0.55 -6.88 -12.74
CA GLN A 9 1.11 -6.78 -14.10
C GLN A 9 0.59 -5.55 -14.86
N ALA A 10 -0.70 -5.24 -14.74
CA ALA A 10 -1.29 -4.06 -15.40
C ALA A 10 -0.67 -2.75 -14.88
N ALA A 11 -0.46 -2.64 -13.57
CA ALA A 11 0.18 -1.49 -12.96
C ALA A 11 1.69 -1.39 -13.31
N GLU A 12 2.42 -2.50 -13.31
CA GLU A 12 3.82 -2.52 -13.70
C GLU A 12 4.01 -2.16 -15.19
N ALA A 13 3.10 -2.58 -16.05
CA ALA A 13 3.12 -2.27 -17.49
C ALA A 13 3.00 -0.76 -17.78
N ILE A 14 2.42 0.02 -16.87
CA ILE A 14 2.34 1.49 -16.96
C ILE A 14 3.43 2.20 -16.13
N GLY A 15 4.44 1.47 -15.68
CA GLY A 15 5.56 2.00 -14.90
C GLY A 15 5.23 2.32 -13.44
N MET A 16 4.10 1.83 -12.93
CA MET A 16 3.74 1.98 -11.52
C MET A 16 4.25 0.80 -10.71
N ARG A 17 4.82 1.10 -9.54
CA ARG A 17 5.17 0.06 -8.58
C ARG A 17 3.88 -0.53 -8.00
N ALA A 18 3.69 -1.82 -8.19
CA ALA A 18 2.58 -2.56 -7.61
C ALA A 18 3.06 -3.60 -6.61
N TYR A 19 2.12 -4.06 -5.80
CA TYR A 19 2.36 -5.04 -4.75
C TYR A 19 1.16 -5.98 -4.69
N PRO A 20 1.41 -7.31 -4.58
CA PRO A 20 0.35 -8.29 -4.42
C PRO A 20 -0.31 -8.11 -3.05
N PHE A 21 -1.64 -8.10 -3.05
CA PHE A 21 -2.45 -7.98 -1.85
C PHE A 21 -3.06 -9.34 -1.48
N GLU A 22 -2.87 -9.73 -0.22
CA GLU A 22 -3.45 -10.92 0.40
C GLU A 22 -4.00 -10.48 1.75
N GLU A 23 -5.10 -11.06 2.24
CA GLU A 23 -5.69 -10.63 3.53
C GLU A 23 -4.66 -10.69 4.69
N GLU A 24 -3.77 -11.67 4.62
CA GLU A 24 -2.67 -11.90 5.56
C GLU A 24 -1.63 -10.77 5.59
N ASN A 25 -1.49 -10.01 4.49
CA ASN A 25 -0.51 -8.92 4.36
C ASN A 25 -1.12 -7.51 4.46
N LEU A 26 -2.42 -7.42 4.81
CA LEU A 26 -3.11 -6.14 5.01
C LEU A 26 -2.37 -5.21 5.97
N MET A 27 -1.89 -5.74 7.09
CA MET A 27 -1.15 -4.92 8.07
C MET A 27 0.14 -4.36 7.51
N THR A 28 0.87 -5.11 6.67
CA THR A 28 2.08 -4.62 5.99
C THR A 28 1.79 -3.39 5.13
N PHE A 29 0.62 -3.34 4.49
CA PHE A 29 0.20 -2.21 3.68
C PHE A 29 -0.32 -1.02 4.49
N LEU A 30 -0.98 -1.27 5.62
CA LEU A 30 -1.56 -0.22 6.45
C LEU A 30 -0.56 0.43 7.42
N THR A 31 0.47 -0.29 7.88
CA THR A 31 1.44 0.22 8.86
C THR A 31 2.07 1.56 8.46
N PRO A 32 2.56 1.77 7.22
CA PRO A 32 3.12 3.06 6.84
C PRO A 32 2.09 4.20 6.85
N ILE A 33 0.82 3.91 6.55
CA ILE A 33 -0.27 4.88 6.57
C ILE A 33 -0.57 5.30 8.01
N PHE A 34 -0.68 4.35 8.93
CA PHE A 34 -0.90 4.66 10.34
C PHE A 34 0.25 5.43 10.95
N ALA A 35 1.51 5.06 10.64
CA ALA A 35 2.68 5.80 11.10
C ALA A 35 2.69 7.26 10.58
N TRP A 36 2.24 7.48 9.34
CA TRP A 36 2.08 8.81 8.78
C TRP A 36 0.98 9.62 9.48
N GLU A 37 -0.19 9.02 9.71
CA GLU A 37 -1.31 9.67 10.41
C GLU A 37 -0.95 10.03 11.87
N GLU A 38 -0.24 9.15 12.57
CA GLU A 38 0.29 9.45 13.91
C GLU A 38 1.33 10.57 13.88
N GLY A 39 2.23 10.56 12.90
CA GLY A 39 3.21 11.63 12.68
C GLY A 39 2.53 12.99 12.43
N ARG A 40 1.47 13.03 11.61
CA ARG A 40 0.70 14.26 11.36
C ARG A 40 0.07 14.81 12.63
N LYS A 41 -0.56 13.95 13.43
CA LYS A 41 -1.15 14.32 14.73
C LYS A 41 -0.10 14.90 15.68
N LEU A 42 1.09 14.30 15.75
CA LEU A 42 2.20 14.81 16.57
C LEU A 42 2.73 16.17 16.11
N LEU A 43 2.64 16.46 14.82
CA LEU A 43 3.05 17.74 14.22
C LEU A 43 1.95 18.82 14.24
N GLY A 44 0.74 18.51 14.72
CA GLY A 44 -0.38 19.44 14.75
C GLY A 44 -0.93 19.84 13.37
N LEU A 45 -0.77 18.95 12.37
CA LEU A 45 -1.18 19.12 10.96
C LEU A 45 -2.47 18.39 10.61
#